data_AF-K1UBL1-F1
#
_entry.id   AF-K1UBL1-F1
#
_cell.length_a   1.000
_cell.length_b   1.000
_cell.length_c   1.000
_cell.angle_alpha   90.00
_cell.angle_beta   90.00
_cell.angle_gamma   90.00
#
_symmetry.space_group_name_H-M   'P 1'
#
loop_
_entity.id
_entity.type
_entity.pdbx_description
1 polymer ?
#
loop_
_entity_poly.entity_id
_entity_poly.type
_entity_poly.pdbx_seq_one_letter_code
_entity_poly.pdbx_strand_id
1 'polypeptide(L)'
;MIGNLPHLDGSTVDWAQYSGLRIGSVALWVAVTVLVILAVKKLSLAKVADAAGTVSGLISLVLLVTLVTLGFTKQGLEHKFSMINTTYGELEMSTDQNLVLLVLDTVDGDIMSQVIEHHPEYKETLSDFTYYNNTMSAYPFTVYSIPYLFSGEWYEDQEEFIEYAKRVYREAPFFDDLEARGYRMGMYEEDAYRLEESMFRFENMIDTTPTISSIAQFMKLEIKLVGFKYMPFDLKRFCLTIPAEFNSLEKTDDISDYELFSSDNQVF
;
A
#
# COMPACT_ATOMS: atom_id res chain seq x y z
N MET A 1 -14.66 -16.54 -10.85
CA MET A 1 -13.53 -17.37 -11.34
C MET A 1 -12.15 -16.76 -11.02
N ILE A 2 -12.02 -15.88 -10.00
CA ILE A 2 -10.75 -15.21 -9.64
C ILE A 2 -10.15 -15.77 -8.33
N GLY A 3 -10.93 -16.45 -7.49
CA GLY A 3 -10.47 -16.96 -6.18
C GLY A 3 -9.56 -18.21 -6.20
N ASN A 4 -9.23 -18.75 -7.38
CA ASN A 4 -8.39 -19.96 -7.50
C ASN A 4 -7.03 -19.68 -8.18
N LEU A 5 -6.63 -18.41 -8.31
CA LEU A 5 -5.31 -18.05 -8.83
C LEU A 5 -4.26 -18.10 -7.72
N PRO A 6 -2.99 -18.35 -8.05
CA PRO A 6 -1.89 -18.19 -7.10
C PRO A 6 -1.86 -16.79 -6.49
N HIS A 7 -1.44 -16.71 -5.22
CA HIS A 7 -1.21 -15.45 -4.54
C HIS A 7 0.00 -14.71 -5.16
N LEU A 8 -0.04 -13.38 -5.14
CA LEU A 8 1.03 -12.49 -5.60
C LEU A 8 1.77 -11.87 -4.40
N ASP A 9 2.11 -12.71 -3.43
CA ASP A 9 2.71 -12.35 -2.14
C ASP A 9 4.24 -12.55 -2.11
N GLY A 10 4.85 -12.90 -3.24
CA GLY A 10 6.28 -13.20 -3.35
C GLY A 10 6.65 -14.65 -3.00
N SER A 11 5.70 -15.47 -2.55
CA SER A 11 5.93 -16.90 -2.36
C SER A 11 6.16 -17.63 -3.69
N THR A 12 6.87 -18.76 -3.63
CA THR A 12 7.08 -19.60 -4.82
C THR A 12 5.77 -20.30 -5.22
N VAL A 13 5.32 -20.07 -6.44
CA VAL A 13 4.08 -20.66 -6.95
C VAL A 13 4.31 -22.11 -7.40
N ASP A 14 3.61 -23.04 -6.75
CA ASP A 14 3.54 -24.44 -7.20
C ASP A 14 2.46 -24.60 -8.31
N TRP A 15 2.90 -24.47 -9.56
CA TRP A 15 2.04 -24.57 -10.74
C TRP A 15 1.40 -25.95 -10.92
N ALA A 16 1.94 -27.02 -10.31
CA ALA A 16 1.41 -28.36 -10.45
C ALA A 16 0.02 -28.51 -9.79
N GLN A 17 -0.26 -27.73 -8.75
CA GLN A 17 -1.51 -27.76 -7.99
C GLN A 17 -2.72 -27.26 -8.79
N TYR A 18 -2.49 -26.59 -9.93
CA TYR A 18 -3.53 -25.94 -10.73
C TYR A 18 -3.87 -26.69 -12.03
N SER A 19 -3.66 -28.00 -12.06
CA SER A 19 -3.93 -28.85 -13.23
C SER A 19 -5.36 -28.71 -13.79
N GLY A 20 -6.35 -28.56 -12.92
CA GLY A 20 -7.74 -28.32 -13.33
C GLY A 20 -7.94 -27.01 -14.10
N LEU A 21 -7.33 -25.91 -13.63
CA LEU A 21 -7.37 -24.61 -14.32
C LEU A 21 -6.61 -24.65 -15.64
N ARG A 22 -5.50 -25.38 -15.68
CA ARG A 22 -4.72 -25.59 -16.90
C ARG A 22 -5.56 -26.29 -17.97
N ILE A 23 -6.19 -27.41 -17.63
CA ILE A 23 -7.05 -28.16 -18.56
C ILE A 23 -8.22 -27.30 -19.03
N GLY A 24 -8.90 -26.60 -18.10
CA GLY A 24 -9.99 -25.69 -18.43
C GLY A 24 -9.57 -24.57 -19.38
N SER A 25 -8.39 -23.97 -19.14
CA SER A 25 -7.81 -22.95 -20.02
C SER A 25 -7.52 -23.50 -21.41
N VAL A 26 -6.87 -24.66 -21.53
CA VAL A 26 -6.57 -25.28 -22.84
C VAL A 26 -7.87 -25.59 -23.59
N ALA A 27 -8.86 -26.18 -22.91
CA ALA A 27 -10.15 -26.50 -23.51
C ALA A 27 -10.87 -25.23 -24.02
N LEU A 28 -10.87 -24.14 -23.25
CA LEU A 28 -11.44 -22.86 -23.65
C LEU A 28 -10.77 -22.31 -24.91
N TRP A 29 -9.44 -22.25 -24.93
CA TRP A 29 -8.71 -21.71 -26.08
C TRP A 29 -8.89 -22.57 -27.33
N VAL A 30 -8.88 -23.90 -27.20
CA VAL A 30 -9.20 -24.81 -28.32
C VAL A 30 -10.62 -24.58 -28.83
N ALA A 31 -11.61 -24.47 -27.94
CA ALA A 31 -13.00 -24.22 -28.32
C ALA A 31 -13.16 -22.89 -29.07
N VAL A 32 -12.52 -21.82 -28.57
CA VAL A 32 -12.52 -20.50 -29.22
C VAL A 32 -11.86 -20.58 -30.60
N THR A 33 -10.70 -21.21 -30.73
CA THR A 33 -10.01 -21.38 -32.03
C THR A 33 -10.87 -22.14 -33.03
N VAL A 34 -11.51 -23.24 -32.62
CA VAL A 34 -12.42 -24.02 -33.49
C VAL A 34 -13.60 -23.17 -33.92
N LEU A 35 -14.22 -22.41 -33.00
CA LEU A 35 -15.34 -21.53 -33.31
C LEU A 35 -14.95 -20.46 -34.33
N VAL A 36 -13.79 -19.83 -34.17
CA VAL A 36 -13.27 -18.85 -35.13
C VAL A 36 -13.05 -19.49 -36.51
N ILE A 37 -12.45 -20.68 -36.58
CA ILE A 37 -12.25 -21.40 -37.85
C ILE A 37 -13.58 -21.70 -38.53
N LEU A 38 -14.58 -22.18 -37.78
CA LEU A 38 -15.92 -22.46 -38.30
C LEU A 38 -16.62 -21.19 -38.79
N ALA A 39 -16.49 -20.09 -38.06
CA ALA A 39 -17.04 -18.80 -38.44
C ALA A 39 -16.42 -18.28 -39.75
N VAL A 40 -15.09 -18.36 -39.88
CA VAL A 40 -14.37 -17.95 -41.11
C VAL A 40 -14.79 -18.81 -42.30
N LYS A 41 -14.92 -20.13 -42.11
CA LYS A 41 -15.41 -21.04 -43.16
C LYS A 41 -16.84 -20.72 -43.61
N LYS A 42 -17.72 -20.31 -42.69
CA LYS A 42 -19.14 -20.07 -42.98
C LYS A 42 -19.44 -18.67 -43.51
N LEU A 43 -18.74 -17.64 -43.03
CA LEU A 43 -19.09 -16.23 -43.25
C LEU A 43 -18.09 -15.47 -44.13
N SER A 44 -16.96 -16.09 -44.48
CA SER A 44 -15.77 -15.48 -45.09
C SER A 44 -14.95 -14.63 -44.12
N LEU A 45 -13.63 -14.59 -44.35
CA LEU A 45 -12.69 -13.87 -43.50
C LEU A 45 -13.03 -12.38 -43.36
N ALA A 46 -13.48 -11.75 -44.45
CA ALA A 46 -13.82 -10.33 -44.47
C ALA A 46 -14.98 -10.01 -43.51
N LYS A 47 -16.05 -10.82 -43.48
CA LYS A 47 -17.19 -10.57 -42.58
C LYS A 47 -16.85 -10.84 -41.13
N VAL A 48 -16.01 -11.84 -40.86
CA VAL A 48 -15.54 -12.13 -39.50
C VAL A 48 -14.64 -11.00 -38.99
N ALA A 49 -13.73 -10.50 -39.84
CA ALA A 49 -12.87 -9.37 -39.48
C ALA A 49 -13.66 -8.09 -39.24
N ASP A 50 -14.67 -7.79 -40.07
CA ASP A 50 -15.53 -6.62 -39.92
C ASP A 50 -16.39 -6.70 -38.64
N ALA A 51 -16.95 -7.87 -38.34
CA ALA A 51 -17.68 -8.11 -37.09
C ALA A 51 -16.76 -7.99 -35.86
N ALA A 52 -15.55 -8.58 -35.92
CA ALA A 52 -14.57 -8.47 -34.85
C ALA A 52 -14.11 -7.02 -34.63
N GLY A 53 -13.91 -6.25 -35.72
CA GLY A 53 -13.61 -4.83 -35.67
C GLY A 53 -14.74 -4.04 -35.02
N THR A 54 -15.99 -4.32 -35.39
CA THR A 54 -17.17 -3.68 -34.79
C THR A 54 -17.27 -3.96 -33.29
N VAL A 55 -17.14 -5.23 -32.89
CA VAL A 55 -17.17 -5.63 -31.46
C VAL A 55 -16.00 -5.01 -30.69
N SER A 56 -14.79 -5.02 -31.25
CA SER A 56 -13.61 -4.40 -30.64
C SER A 56 -13.79 -2.90 -30.47
N GLY A 57 -14.38 -2.22 -31.46
CA GLY A 57 -14.74 -0.81 -31.38
C GLY A 57 -15.75 -0.51 -30.27
N LEU A 58 -16.79 -1.35 -30.14
CA LEU A 58 -17.77 -1.22 -29.05
C LEU A 58 -17.14 -1.44 -27.67
N ILE A 59 -16.29 -2.46 -27.52
CA ILE A 59 -15.57 -2.71 -26.26
C ILE A 59 -14.65 -1.53 -25.93
N SER A 60 -13.91 -1.03 -26.91
CA SER A 60 -13.02 0.13 -26.75
C SER A 60 -13.81 1.37 -26.33
N LEU A 61 -15.00 1.58 -26.88
CA LEU A 61 -15.89 2.68 -26.49
C LEU A 61 -16.35 2.54 -25.03
N VAL A 62 -16.77 1.34 -24.61
CA VAL A 62 -17.17 1.09 -23.21
C VAL A 62 -16.00 1.31 -22.26
N LEU A 63 -14.80 0.85 -22.62
CA LEU A 63 -13.58 1.07 -21.82
C LEU A 63 -13.22 2.56 -21.74
N LEU A 64 -13.38 3.32 -22.84
CA LEU A 64 -13.17 4.76 -22.85
C LEU A 64 -14.16 5.49 -21.94
N VAL A 65 -15.45 5.15 -22.02
CA VAL A 65 -16.48 5.70 -21.12
C VAL A 65 -16.12 5.41 -19.67
N THR A 66 -15.73 4.17 -19.37
CA THR A 66 -15.32 3.76 -18.03
C THR A 66 -14.10 4.55 -17.54
N LEU A 67 -13.09 4.74 -18.38
CA LEU A 67 -11.91 5.53 -18.08
C LEU A 67 -12.27 6.99 -17.76
N VAL A 68 -13.12 7.61 -18.58
CA VAL A 68 -13.58 8.99 -18.37
C VAL A 68 -14.38 9.10 -17.07
N THR A 69 -15.33 8.19 -16.84
CA THR A 69 -16.13 8.17 -15.61
C THR A 69 -15.22 8.02 -14.38
N LEU A 70 -14.28 7.07 -14.39
CA LEU A 70 -13.32 6.91 -13.29
C LEU A 70 -12.45 8.15 -13.09
N GLY A 71 -12.00 8.79 -14.17
CA GLY A 71 -11.23 10.03 -14.10
C GLY A 71 -11.98 11.14 -13.36
N PHE A 72 -13.28 11.30 -13.62
CA PHE A 72 -14.11 12.27 -12.90
C PHE A 72 -14.45 11.81 -11.47
N THR A 73 -14.90 10.56 -11.28
CA THR A 73 -15.34 10.05 -9.98
C THR A 73 -14.20 9.92 -8.97
N LYS A 74 -12.97 9.65 -9.42
CA LYS A 74 -11.78 9.52 -8.56
C LYS A 74 -10.88 10.75 -8.57
N GLN A 75 -11.39 11.87 -9.10
CA GLN A 75 -10.65 13.13 -9.18
C GLN A 75 -9.22 12.91 -9.70
N GLY A 76 -9.10 12.13 -10.78
CA GLY A 76 -7.80 11.62 -11.24
C GLY A 76 -6.82 12.70 -11.71
N LEU A 77 -7.29 13.94 -11.87
CA LEU A 77 -6.51 15.12 -12.23
C LEU A 77 -6.26 16.07 -11.05
N GLU A 78 -6.91 15.86 -9.90
CA GLU A 78 -6.65 16.66 -8.72
C GLU A 78 -5.35 16.23 -8.05
N HIS A 79 -4.71 17.18 -7.37
CA HIS A 79 -3.51 16.89 -6.60
C HIS A 79 -3.86 15.89 -5.50
N LYS A 80 -3.09 14.82 -5.42
CA LYS A 80 -3.19 13.84 -4.34
C LYS A 80 -1.97 14.06 -3.47
N PHE A 81 -2.20 14.49 -2.23
CA PHE A 81 -1.14 14.66 -1.25
C PHE A 81 -0.31 13.38 -1.17
N SER A 82 1.01 13.55 -1.15
CA SER A 82 1.95 12.48 -0.87
C SER A 82 2.99 13.02 0.09
N MET A 83 2.61 12.99 1.35
CA MET A 83 3.41 13.49 2.47
C MET A 83 4.53 12.49 2.79
N ILE A 84 5.77 12.97 2.85
CA ILE A 84 6.93 12.17 3.25
C ILE A 84 7.64 12.83 4.43
N ASN A 85 8.19 12.00 5.31
CA ASN A 85 8.94 12.43 6.48
C ASN A 85 10.39 12.76 6.09
N THR A 86 10.92 13.83 6.68
CA THR A 86 12.33 14.24 6.59
C THR A 86 13.00 14.06 7.94
N THR A 87 14.33 14.10 7.96
CA THR A 87 15.15 14.11 9.17
C THR A 87 15.13 15.47 9.90
N TYR A 88 14.33 16.43 9.43
CA TYR A 88 14.20 17.73 10.08
C TYR A 88 13.77 17.58 11.55
N GLY A 89 14.53 18.20 12.46
CA GLY A 89 14.23 18.22 13.88
C GLY A 89 14.41 16.89 14.65
N GLU A 90 14.88 15.81 14.02
CA GLU A 90 14.86 14.45 14.60
C GLU A 90 15.54 14.34 15.98
N LEU A 91 16.65 15.06 16.16
CA LEU A 91 17.42 15.07 17.40
C LEU A 91 17.31 16.41 18.15
N GLU A 92 16.39 17.29 17.73
CA GLU A 92 16.15 18.57 18.37
C GLU A 92 15.10 18.43 19.48
N MET A 93 15.46 18.84 20.69
CA MET A 93 14.61 18.79 21.86
C MET A 93 14.51 20.17 22.52
N SER A 94 13.35 20.47 23.09
CA SER A 94 13.14 21.65 23.93
C SER A 94 13.97 21.56 25.22
N THR A 95 14.32 22.72 25.78
CA THR A 95 15.02 22.80 27.07
C THR A 95 14.08 22.68 28.27
N ASP A 96 12.77 22.76 28.08
CA ASP A 96 11.77 22.76 29.15
C ASP A 96 11.06 21.39 29.25
N GLN A 97 10.14 21.12 28.34
CA GLN A 97 9.35 19.88 28.33
C GLN A 97 9.40 19.22 26.95
N ASN A 98 9.57 17.90 26.96
CA ASN A 98 9.58 17.06 25.76
C ASN A 98 8.65 15.87 25.99
N LEU A 99 7.93 15.48 24.94
CA LEU A 99 7.16 14.26 24.89
C LEU A 99 7.69 13.40 23.75
N VAL A 100 8.26 12.24 24.08
CA VAL A 100 8.82 11.31 23.09
C VAL A 100 8.00 10.02 23.13
N LEU A 101 7.36 9.68 22.01
CA LEU A 101 6.64 8.41 21.83
C LEU A 101 7.51 7.47 21.01
N LEU A 102 8.05 6.44 21.66
CA LEU A 102 8.76 5.36 20.98
C LEU A 102 7.81 4.18 20.82
N VAL A 103 7.45 3.87 19.57
CA VAL A 103 6.58 2.74 19.23
C VAL A 103 7.44 1.65 18.62
N LEU A 104 7.47 0.47 19.26
CA LEU A 104 8.23 -0.67 18.78
C LEU A 104 7.28 -1.67 18.11
N ASP A 105 7.51 -1.95 16.83
CA ASP A 105 6.65 -2.84 16.07
C ASP A 105 6.79 -4.30 16.54
N THR A 106 5.67 -5.01 16.62
CA THR A 106 5.57 -6.44 16.97
C THR A 106 6.14 -6.86 18.34
N VAL A 107 6.49 -5.92 19.23
CA VAL A 107 7.01 -6.25 20.56
C VAL A 107 5.88 -6.71 21.50
N ASP A 108 6.04 -7.92 22.03
CA ASP A 108 5.10 -8.53 22.97
C ASP A 108 5.52 -8.31 24.44
N GLY A 109 4.52 -8.15 25.32
CA GLY A 109 4.74 -7.91 26.74
C GLY A 109 5.41 -9.07 27.49
N ASP A 110 5.12 -10.31 27.13
CA ASP A 110 5.76 -11.48 27.72
C ASP A 110 7.22 -11.57 27.31
N ILE A 111 7.55 -11.19 26.07
CA ILE A 111 8.94 -11.10 25.59
C ILE A 111 9.70 -10.02 26.35
N MET A 112 9.12 -8.83 26.53
CA MET A 112 9.76 -7.76 27.32
C MET A 112 10.01 -8.20 28.77
N SER A 113 9.03 -8.87 29.38
CA SER A 113 9.16 -9.42 30.75
C SER A 113 10.29 -10.44 30.84
N GLN A 114 10.40 -11.35 29.87
CA GLN A 114 11.48 -12.33 29.80
C GLN A 114 12.85 -11.66 29.61
N VAL A 115 12.96 -10.64 28.76
CA VAL A 115 14.21 -9.89 28.56
C VAL A 115 14.66 -9.25 29.87
N ILE A 116 13.76 -8.58 30.60
CA ILE A 116 14.07 -7.97 31.91
C ILE A 116 14.44 -9.03 32.97
N GLU A 117 13.86 -10.22 32.91
CA GLU A 117 14.18 -11.32 33.82
C GLU A 117 15.58 -11.92 33.57
N HIS A 118 15.93 -12.14 32.29
CA HIS A 118 17.23 -12.70 31.91
C HIS A 118 18.37 -11.68 31.97
N HIS A 119 18.05 -10.38 31.86
CA HIS A 119 18.98 -9.25 31.90
C HIS A 119 18.63 -8.28 33.05
N PRO A 120 18.89 -8.67 34.31
CA PRO A 120 18.53 -7.84 35.46
C PRO A 120 19.19 -6.46 35.47
N GLU A 121 20.29 -6.26 34.75
CA GLU A 121 20.92 -4.97 34.50
C GLU A 121 19.95 -3.93 33.90
N TYR A 122 18.99 -4.36 33.08
CA TYR A 122 17.99 -3.47 32.51
C TYR A 122 16.98 -2.95 33.53
N LYS A 123 16.80 -3.62 34.67
CA LYS A 123 15.95 -3.11 35.76
C LYS A 123 16.50 -1.83 36.36
N GLU A 124 17.83 -1.72 36.42
CA GLU A 124 18.48 -0.49 36.88
C GLU A 124 18.35 0.61 35.81
N THR A 125 18.62 0.28 34.54
CA THR A 125 18.48 1.23 33.43
C THR A 125 17.06 1.76 33.27
N LEU A 126 16.04 0.93 33.48
CA LEU A 126 14.62 1.27 33.32
C LEU A 126 13.95 1.65 34.66
N SER A 127 14.73 1.90 35.72
CA SER A 127 14.19 2.16 37.06
C SER A 127 13.30 3.41 37.15
N ASP A 128 13.53 4.38 36.27
CA ASP A 128 12.73 5.60 36.16
C ASP A 128 11.49 5.45 35.24
N PHE A 129 11.29 4.27 34.62
CA PHE A 129 10.14 3.97 33.79
C PHE A 129 9.07 3.18 34.57
N THR A 130 7.80 3.45 34.27
CA THR A 130 6.69 2.65 34.78
C THR A 130 6.30 1.58 33.76
N TYR A 131 6.36 0.31 34.15
CA TYR A 131 6.00 -0.81 33.29
C TYR A 131 4.56 -1.29 33.54
N TYR A 132 3.74 -1.24 32.49
CA TYR A 132 2.35 -1.71 32.51
C TYR A 132 2.24 -3.09 31.85
N ASN A 133 2.45 -4.14 32.65
CA ASN A 133 2.47 -5.55 32.19
C ASN A 133 1.09 -6.14 31.83
N ASN A 134 0.02 -5.36 31.97
CA ASN A 134 -1.36 -5.73 31.67
C ASN A 134 -1.93 -4.92 30.49
N THR A 135 -1.05 -4.28 29.70
CA THR A 135 -1.45 -3.57 28.49
C THR A 135 -1.84 -4.57 27.41
N MET A 136 -2.96 -4.32 26.74
CA MET A 136 -3.43 -5.13 25.62
C MET A 136 -3.63 -4.22 24.42
N SER A 137 -3.19 -4.66 23.24
CA SER A 137 -3.46 -3.92 22.01
C SER A 137 -4.95 -4.02 21.63
N ALA A 138 -5.49 -2.96 21.04
CA ALA A 138 -6.83 -2.99 20.47
C ALA A 138 -6.88 -3.83 19.18
N TYR A 139 -5.79 -3.82 18.40
CA TYR A 139 -5.67 -4.51 17.14
C TYR A 139 -4.40 -5.36 17.06
N PRO A 140 -4.44 -6.46 16.28
CA PRO A 140 -3.26 -7.27 16.01
C PRO A 140 -2.40 -6.76 14.83
N PHE A 141 -2.83 -5.69 14.12
CA PHE A 141 -2.11 -5.14 12.98
C PHE A 141 -1.76 -3.67 13.19
N THR A 142 -0.51 -3.29 12.90
CA THR A 142 0.07 -1.94 13.07
C THR A 142 -0.78 -0.86 12.42
N VAL A 143 -1.28 -1.13 11.21
CA VAL A 143 -2.19 -0.25 10.45
C VAL A 143 -3.38 0.26 11.28
N TYR A 144 -4.02 -0.57 12.09
CA TYR A 144 -5.16 -0.15 12.91
C TYR A 144 -4.75 0.33 14.30
N SER A 145 -3.63 -0.19 14.83
CA SER A 145 -3.13 0.16 16.16
C SER A 145 -2.66 1.62 16.24
N ILE A 146 -2.01 2.16 15.20
CA ILE A 146 -1.48 3.53 15.22
C ILE A 146 -2.59 4.58 15.28
N PRO A 147 -3.63 4.58 14.41
CA PRO A 147 -4.75 5.51 14.56
C PRO A 147 -5.49 5.36 15.89
N TYR A 148 -5.63 4.13 16.42
CA TYR A 148 -6.23 3.91 17.73
C TYR A 148 -5.40 4.53 18.86
N LEU A 149 -4.07 4.46 18.79
CA LEU A 149 -3.17 5.06 19.78
C LEU A 149 -3.41 6.58 19.91
N PHE A 150 -3.64 7.26 18.79
CA PHE A 150 -3.85 8.71 18.76
C PHE A 150 -5.28 9.13 19.10
N SER A 151 -6.29 8.39 18.64
CA SER A 151 -7.70 8.77 18.80
C SER A 151 -8.39 8.14 20.02
N GLY A 152 -7.97 6.94 20.42
CA GLY A 152 -8.73 6.08 21.33
C GLY A 152 -10.04 5.53 20.74
N GLU A 153 -10.29 5.73 19.45
CA GLU A 153 -11.52 5.33 18.76
C GLU A 153 -11.37 3.95 18.12
N TRP A 154 -12.38 3.10 18.25
CA TRP A 154 -12.39 1.80 17.57
C TRP A 154 -12.82 1.97 16.10
N TYR A 155 -12.08 1.35 15.18
CA TYR A 155 -12.51 1.19 13.80
C TYR A 155 -13.54 0.05 13.70
N GLU A 156 -14.81 0.42 13.53
CA GLU A 156 -15.94 -0.51 13.47
C GLU A 156 -16.38 -0.89 12.03
N ASP A 157 -15.53 -0.64 11.03
CA ASP A 157 -15.82 -0.93 9.61
C ASP A 157 -17.09 -0.24 9.07
N GLN A 158 -17.40 0.94 9.60
CA GLN A 158 -18.54 1.77 9.16
C GLN A 158 -18.20 2.71 7.99
N GLU A 159 -16.91 2.93 7.76
CA GLU A 159 -16.35 3.76 6.69
C GLU A 159 -15.11 3.07 6.11
N GLU A 160 -14.65 3.51 4.93
CA GLU A 160 -13.38 3.03 4.38
C GLU A 160 -12.23 3.37 5.33
N PHE A 161 -11.39 2.40 5.67
CA PHE A 161 -10.31 2.58 6.64
C PHE A 161 -9.41 3.80 6.35
N ILE A 162 -9.14 4.11 5.08
CA ILE A 162 -8.32 5.27 4.74
C ILE A 162 -8.94 6.60 5.15
N GLU A 163 -10.27 6.71 5.07
CA GLU A 163 -11.00 7.92 5.48
C GLU A 163 -11.06 8.04 7.00
N TYR A 164 -11.20 6.90 7.69
CA TYR A 164 -11.04 6.81 9.15
C TYR A 164 -9.65 7.30 9.59
N ALA A 165 -8.58 6.77 8.98
CA ALA A 165 -7.21 7.14 9.34
C ALA A 165 -6.93 8.63 9.12
N LYS A 166 -7.33 9.18 7.97
CA LYS A 166 -7.27 10.62 7.65
C LYS A 166 -7.94 11.47 8.73
N ARG A 167 -9.19 11.12 9.08
CA ARG A 167 -9.95 11.80 10.13
C ARG A 167 -9.21 11.79 11.47
N VAL A 168 -8.59 10.66 11.85
CA VAL A 168 -7.81 10.57 13.08
C VAL A 168 -6.63 11.57 13.08
N TYR A 169 -5.83 11.65 12.02
CA TYR A 169 -4.73 12.61 11.97
C TYR A 169 -5.20 14.07 11.96
N ARG A 170 -6.38 14.32 11.40
CA ARG A 170 -6.99 15.66 11.37
C ARG A 170 -7.63 16.09 12.70
N GLU A 171 -8.31 15.18 13.39
CA GLU A 171 -9.27 15.52 14.45
C GLU A 171 -9.00 14.84 15.79
N ALA A 172 -7.97 13.99 15.92
CA ALA A 172 -7.69 13.34 17.19
C ALA A 172 -7.38 14.38 18.29
N PRO A 173 -8.11 14.32 19.43
CA PRO A 173 -7.91 15.27 20.53
C PRO A 173 -6.48 15.32 21.05
N PHE A 174 -5.73 14.22 20.91
CA PHE A 174 -4.32 14.14 21.28
C PHE A 174 -3.48 15.21 20.60
N PHE A 175 -3.61 15.38 19.28
CA PHE A 175 -2.83 16.39 18.54
C PHE A 175 -3.32 17.80 18.85
N ASP A 176 -4.63 18.00 18.96
CA ASP A 176 -5.21 19.32 19.29
C ASP A 176 -4.74 19.83 20.66
N ASP A 177 -4.66 18.93 21.65
CA ASP A 177 -4.15 19.24 22.98
C ASP A 177 -2.66 19.63 22.97
N LEU A 178 -1.84 18.96 22.14
CA LEU A 178 -0.42 19.27 21.99
C LEU A 178 -0.22 20.66 21.36
N GLU A 179 -0.95 20.95 20.28
CA GLU A 179 -0.91 22.26 19.63
C GLU A 179 -1.43 23.39 20.52
N ALA A 180 -2.53 23.16 21.24
CA ALA A 180 -3.09 24.14 22.18
C ALA A 180 -2.11 24.50 23.30
N ARG A 181 -1.21 23.56 23.66
CA ARG A 181 -0.12 23.77 24.63
C ARG A 181 1.16 24.32 23.99
N GLY A 182 1.20 24.50 22.67
CA GLY A 182 2.33 25.06 21.94
C GLY A 182 3.46 24.08 21.64
N TYR A 183 3.19 22.76 21.65
CA TYR A 183 4.19 21.77 21.25
C TYR A 183 4.45 21.84 19.73
N ARG A 184 5.74 21.73 19.37
CA ARG A 184 6.16 21.37 18.00
C ARG A 184 6.09 19.85 17.89
N MET A 185 5.54 19.35 16.79
CA MET A 185 5.33 17.91 16.58
C MET A 185 6.15 17.45 15.39
N GLY A 186 6.92 16.37 15.58
CA GLY A 186 7.61 15.64 14.51
C GLY A 186 7.18 14.18 14.54
N MET A 187 7.13 13.54 13.37
CA MET A 187 6.80 12.13 13.21
C MET A 187 7.85 11.44 12.35
N TYR A 188 8.57 10.48 12.93
CA TYR A 188 9.71 9.83 12.30
C TYR A 188 9.38 8.37 12.02
N GLU A 189 8.63 8.14 10.94
CA GLU A 189 8.16 6.81 10.49
C GLU A 189 8.19 6.69 8.96
N GLU A 190 8.56 5.55 8.38
CA GLU A 190 8.64 5.43 6.90
C GLU A 190 7.27 5.33 6.23
N ASP A 191 6.34 4.61 6.85
CA ASP A 191 5.09 4.14 6.21
C ASP A 191 3.84 4.97 6.57
N ALA A 192 4.00 6.14 7.19
CA ALA A 192 2.88 6.97 7.60
C ALA A 192 1.91 7.27 6.44
N TYR A 193 0.61 7.30 6.73
CA TYR A 193 -0.45 7.53 5.73
C TYR A 193 -0.29 8.90 5.05
N ARG A 194 0.21 8.87 3.80
CA ARG A 194 0.75 10.02 3.07
C ARG A 194 -0.29 10.98 2.46
N LEU A 195 -1.58 10.88 2.82
CA LEU A 195 -2.66 11.22 1.87
C LEU A 195 -3.56 12.40 2.24
N GLU A 196 -3.18 13.27 3.19
CA GLU A 196 -3.98 14.45 3.56
C GLU A 196 -3.13 15.66 3.98
N GLU A 197 -3.68 16.86 3.78
CA GLU A 197 -3.12 18.15 4.16
C GLU A 197 -2.91 18.28 5.69
N SER A 198 -3.72 17.59 6.50
CA SER A 198 -3.63 17.59 7.97
C SER A 198 -2.26 17.14 8.49
N MET A 199 -1.47 16.44 7.66
CA MET A 199 -0.12 16.02 7.98
C MET A 199 0.88 17.19 8.09
N PHE A 200 0.58 18.39 7.57
CA PHE A 200 1.41 19.58 7.79
C PHE A 200 1.48 20.05 9.25
N ARG A 201 0.67 19.46 10.14
CA ARG A 201 0.80 19.63 11.60
C ARG A 201 2.14 19.12 12.12
N PHE A 202 2.78 18.19 11.40
CA PHE A 202 4.11 17.69 11.71
C PHE A 202 5.16 18.49 10.93
N GLU A 203 6.11 19.09 11.64
CA GLU A 203 7.07 20.03 11.05
C GLU A 203 8.09 19.37 10.10
N ASN A 204 8.26 18.05 10.22
CA ASN A 204 9.20 17.28 9.43
C ASN A 204 8.56 16.65 8.18
N MET A 205 7.30 16.96 7.88
CA MET A 205 6.59 16.44 6.72
C MET A 205 6.55 17.43 5.57
N ILE A 206 6.86 16.94 4.37
CA ILE A 206 6.75 17.71 3.13
C ILE A 206 5.80 17.03 2.16
N ASP A 207 5.03 17.82 1.42
CA ASP A 207 4.24 17.31 0.32
C ASP A 207 5.12 17.12 -0.91
N THR A 208 5.04 15.93 -1.48
CA THR A 208 5.80 15.55 -2.66
C THR A 208 4.86 15.13 -3.77
N THR A 209 5.36 15.17 -4.99
CA THR A 209 4.66 14.59 -6.13
C THR A 209 5.50 13.42 -6.64
N PRO A 210 5.28 12.19 -6.13
CA PRO A 210 6.02 11.03 -6.59
C PRO A 210 5.86 10.87 -8.10
N THR A 211 6.97 10.64 -8.76
CA THR A 211 7.02 10.38 -10.19
C THR A 211 7.41 8.93 -10.45
N ILE A 212 7.16 8.48 -11.67
CA ILE A 212 7.56 7.13 -12.09
C ILE A 212 8.97 7.22 -12.65
N SER A 213 9.91 6.49 -12.04
CA SER A 213 11.31 6.45 -12.46
C SER A 213 11.49 5.96 -13.90
N SER A 214 10.64 5.04 -14.36
CA SER A 214 10.63 4.53 -15.72
C SER A 214 9.24 4.13 -16.21
N ILE A 215 8.66 4.93 -17.10
CA ILE A 215 7.38 4.64 -17.76
C ILE A 215 7.42 3.29 -18.49
N ALA A 216 8.55 2.95 -19.13
CA ALA A 216 8.69 1.68 -19.85
C ALA A 216 8.62 0.47 -18.91
N GLN A 217 9.25 0.56 -17.73
CA GLN A 217 9.16 -0.51 -16.72
C GLN A 217 7.77 -0.56 -16.11
N PHE A 218 7.17 0.59 -15.78
CA PHE A 218 5.80 0.67 -15.27
C PHE A 218 4.79 0.02 -16.23
N MET A 219 4.84 0.38 -17.52
CA MET A 219 4.01 -0.23 -18.56
C MET A 219 4.24 -1.74 -18.69
N LYS A 220 5.49 -2.21 -18.52
CA LYS A 220 5.79 -3.64 -18.50
C LYS A 220 5.11 -4.34 -17.32
N LEU A 221 5.10 -3.73 -16.13
CA LEU A 221 4.42 -4.27 -14.95
C LEU A 221 2.89 -4.28 -15.14
N GLU A 222 2.31 -3.23 -15.71
CA GLU A 222 0.88 -3.18 -16.08
C GLU A 222 0.50 -4.31 -17.05
N ILE A 223 1.31 -4.54 -18.09
CA ILE A 223 1.11 -5.64 -19.04
C ILE A 223 1.21 -6.99 -18.33
N LYS A 224 2.14 -7.14 -17.37
CA LYS A 224 2.22 -8.35 -16.55
C LYS A 224 0.95 -8.53 -15.70
N LEU A 225 0.41 -7.50 -15.05
CA LEU A 225 -0.83 -7.62 -14.28
C LEU A 225 -2.02 -8.05 -15.15
N VAL A 226 -2.21 -7.39 -16.30
CA VAL A 226 -3.23 -7.75 -17.29
C VAL A 226 -3.00 -9.19 -17.78
N GLY A 227 -1.74 -9.53 -18.03
CA GLY A 227 -1.31 -10.86 -18.45
C GLY A 227 -1.65 -11.95 -17.45
N PHE A 228 -1.31 -11.73 -16.19
CA PHE A 228 -1.61 -12.64 -15.09
C PHE A 228 -3.11 -12.86 -14.94
N LYS A 229 -3.93 -11.83 -15.19
CA LYS A 229 -5.39 -11.93 -15.16
C LYS A 229 -5.96 -12.70 -16.36
N TYR A 230 -5.56 -12.38 -17.59
CA TYR A 230 -6.28 -12.84 -18.80
C TYR A 230 -5.54 -13.86 -19.69
N MET A 231 -4.21 -14.03 -19.57
CA MET A 231 -3.50 -15.00 -20.42
C MET A 231 -3.94 -16.44 -20.15
N PRO A 232 -3.79 -17.35 -21.15
CA PRO A 232 -3.86 -18.78 -20.94
C PRO A 232 -3.03 -19.20 -19.71
N PHE A 233 -3.53 -20.17 -18.96
CA PHE A 233 -2.97 -20.55 -17.66
C PHE A 233 -1.45 -20.81 -17.71
N ASP A 234 -0.97 -21.55 -18.72
CA ASP A 234 0.45 -21.88 -18.89
C ASP A 234 1.35 -20.66 -19.20
N LEU A 235 0.77 -19.54 -19.67
CA LEU A 235 1.50 -18.30 -19.94
C LEU A 235 1.53 -17.34 -18.75
N LYS A 236 0.62 -17.51 -17.77
CA LYS A 236 0.54 -16.63 -16.59
C LYS A 236 1.85 -16.58 -15.80
N ARG A 237 2.65 -17.65 -15.82
CA ARG A 237 3.98 -17.71 -15.18
C ARG A 237 4.96 -16.65 -15.65
N PHE A 238 4.82 -16.17 -16.89
CA PHE A 238 5.67 -15.10 -17.44
C PHE A 238 5.20 -13.70 -17.03
N CYS A 239 4.05 -13.62 -16.38
CA CYS A 239 3.36 -12.40 -15.98
C CYS A 239 3.31 -12.22 -14.47
N LEU A 240 4.03 -13.05 -13.72
CA LEU A 240 4.13 -12.89 -12.28
C LEU A 240 4.85 -11.55 -11.96
N THR A 241 4.25 -10.81 -11.04
CA THR A 241 4.75 -9.55 -10.52
C THR A 241 4.16 -9.35 -9.13
N ILE A 242 4.86 -8.62 -8.28
CA ILE A 242 4.47 -8.33 -6.90
C ILE A 242 4.36 -6.81 -6.69
N PRO A 243 3.54 -6.34 -5.74
CA PRO A 243 3.39 -4.91 -5.48
C PRO A 243 4.71 -4.17 -5.23
N ALA A 244 5.69 -4.82 -4.59
CA ALA A 244 7.01 -4.25 -4.34
C ALA A 244 7.75 -3.83 -5.64
N GLU A 245 7.52 -4.51 -6.77
CA GLU A 245 8.09 -4.11 -8.06
C GLU A 245 7.54 -2.74 -8.50
N PHE A 246 6.27 -2.41 -8.22
CA PHE A 246 5.71 -1.10 -8.51
C PHE A 246 6.28 -0.03 -7.59
N ASN A 247 6.36 -0.30 -6.29
CA ASN A 247 6.91 0.64 -5.31
C ASN A 247 8.38 0.98 -5.64
N SER A 248 9.17 0.03 -6.16
CA SER A 248 10.54 0.30 -6.60
C SER A 248 10.66 1.28 -7.78
N LEU A 249 9.56 1.54 -8.50
CA LEU A 249 9.52 2.52 -9.58
C LEU A 249 9.08 3.90 -9.10
N GLU A 250 8.65 4.04 -7.85
CA GLU A 250 8.36 5.32 -7.25
C GLU A 250 9.66 6.11 -7.09
N LYS A 251 9.65 7.37 -7.54
CA LYS A 251 10.76 8.30 -7.38
C LYS A 251 10.22 9.60 -6.83
N THR A 252 10.70 9.94 -5.64
CA THR A 252 10.54 11.27 -5.06
C THR A 252 11.77 12.09 -5.44
N ASP A 253 11.55 13.22 -6.12
CA ASP A 253 12.65 14.16 -6.33
C ASP A 253 13.03 14.77 -4.98
N ASP A 254 14.32 15.05 -4.80
CA ASP A 254 14.82 15.67 -3.57
C ASP A 254 14.41 17.14 -3.55
N ILE A 255 13.25 17.41 -2.95
CA ILE A 255 12.61 18.74 -2.92
C ILE A 255 12.97 19.49 -1.63
N SER A 256 13.66 18.82 -0.68
CA SER A 256 13.88 19.31 0.68
C SER A 256 15.37 19.58 0.95
N ASP A 257 15.65 20.58 1.79
CA ASP A 257 17.01 20.84 2.29
C ASP A 257 17.50 19.76 3.29
N TYR A 258 16.60 18.85 3.68
CA TYR A 258 16.80 17.75 4.61
C TYR A 258 16.67 16.39 3.91
N GLU A 259 17.41 15.40 4.41
CA GLU A 259 17.29 14.03 3.91
C GLU A 259 15.91 13.44 4.25
N LEU A 260 15.43 12.55 3.39
CA LEU A 260 14.22 11.77 3.68
C LEU A 260 14.49 10.84 4.86
N PHE A 261 13.54 10.77 5.80
CA PHE A 261 13.66 9.89 6.95
C PHE A 261 13.65 8.42 6.52
N SER A 262 14.54 7.62 7.10
CA SER A 262 14.55 6.18 6.93
C SER A 262 14.80 5.48 8.27
N SER A 263 14.01 4.45 8.52
CA SER A 263 14.13 3.53 9.64
C SER A 263 15.20 2.45 9.42
N ASP A 264 15.74 2.34 8.21
CA ASP A 264 16.84 1.42 7.89
C ASP A 264 18.10 1.83 8.66
N ASN A 265 18.27 1.21 9.83
CA ASN A 265 19.52 1.26 10.57
C ASN A 265 20.56 0.35 9.90
N GLN A 266 21.23 0.85 8.87
CA GLN A 266 22.38 0.17 8.24
C GLN A 266 23.64 0.17 9.13
N VAL A 267 23.58 0.78 10.32
CA VAL A 267 24.71 0.92 11.24
C VAL A 267 24.36 0.26 12.58
N PHE A 268 24.59 -1.05 12.67
CA PHE A 268 24.89 -1.77 13.91
C PHE A 268 25.95 -2.84 13.65
#